data_AF-A0A6I1W0P3-F1
#
_entry.id   AF-A0A6I1W0P3-F1
#
_cell.length_a   1.000
_cell.length_b   1.000
_cell.length_c   1.000
_cell.angle_alpha   90.00
_cell.angle_beta   90.00
_cell.angle_gamma   90.00
#
_symmetry.space_group_name_H-M   'P 1'
#
loop_
_entity.id
_entity.type
_entity.pdbx_description
1 polymer ?
#
loop_
_entity_poly.entity_id
_entity_poly.type
_entity_poly.pdbx_seq_one_letter_code
_entity_poly.pdbx_strand_id
1 'polypeptide(L)'
;FKRINDGYGHLAGDKVLKIIAAQLTKHLRPGDFVARFGGEEFVLLIPNTPLPAGLQLLETLRAAIEACPFHFKGEPVTLTASIGVAPFALGERSEQVLK
;
A
#
# COMPACT_ATOMS: atom_id res chain seq x y z
N PHE A 1 -5.50 -3.97 9.94
CA PHE A 1 -6.55 -4.68 9.17
C PHE A 1 -7.44 -5.61 10.00
N LYS A 2 -6.91 -6.34 11.00
CA LYS A 2 -7.69 -7.30 11.84
C LYS A 2 -9.06 -6.79 12.32
N ARG A 3 -9.16 -5.54 12.81
CA ARG A 3 -10.44 -4.92 13.23
C ARG A 3 -11.52 -4.95 12.14
N ILE A 4 -11.14 -4.81 10.87
CA ILE A 4 -12.06 -4.88 9.74
C ILE A 4 -12.56 -6.31 9.56
N ASN A 5 -11.68 -7.31 9.61
CA ASN A 5 -12.08 -8.72 9.53
C ASN A 5 -12.97 -9.13 10.70
N ASP A 6 -12.60 -8.74 11.93
CA ASP A 6 -13.34 -9.10 13.14
C ASP A 6 -14.72 -8.44 13.15
N GLY A 7 -14.83 -7.18 12.69
CA GLY A 7 -16.10 -6.44 12.69
C GLY A 7 -17.00 -6.72 11.49
N TYR A 8 -16.43 -6.98 10.31
CA TYR A 8 -17.16 -7.02 9.05
C TYR A 8 -17.03 -8.35 8.28
N GLY A 9 -16.16 -9.24 8.76
CA GLY A 9 -15.88 -10.56 8.16
C GLY A 9 -14.79 -10.51 7.09
N HIS A 10 -14.24 -11.68 6.78
CA HIS A 10 -13.12 -11.84 5.83
C HIS A 10 -13.42 -11.32 4.42
N LEU A 11 -14.68 -11.40 3.96
CA LEU A 11 -15.07 -10.85 2.66
C LEU A 11 -14.91 -9.32 2.59
N ALA A 12 -15.07 -8.62 3.72
CA ALA A 12 -14.81 -7.19 3.81
C ALA A 12 -13.32 -6.92 3.68
N GLY A 13 -12.49 -7.69 4.40
CA GLY A 13 -11.04 -7.62 4.30
C GLY A 13 -10.53 -7.84 2.88
N ASP A 14 -11.04 -8.85 2.18
CA ASP A 14 -10.67 -9.12 0.79
C ASP A 14 -11.00 -7.96 -0.15
N LYS A 15 -12.15 -7.30 0.06
CA LYS A 15 -12.50 -6.08 -0.68
C LYS A 15 -11.53 -4.95 -0.39
N VAL A 16 -11.19 -4.74 0.88
CA VAL A 16 -10.21 -3.71 1.29
C VAL A 16 -8.86 -3.96 0.61
N LEU A 17 -8.35 -5.19 0.61
CA LEU A 17 -7.08 -5.52 -0.03
C LEU A 17 -7.10 -5.26 -1.53
N LYS A 18 -8.21 -5.57 -2.21
CA LYS A 18 -8.38 -5.28 -3.64
C LYS A 18 -8.41 -3.78 -3.91
N ILE A 19 -9.07 -3.00 -3.05
CA ILE A 19 -9.12 -1.54 -3.17
C ILE A 19 -7.73 -0.94 -2.99
N ILE A 20 -7.00 -1.35 -1.95
CA ILE A 20 -5.63 -0.89 -1.70
C ILE A 20 -4.75 -1.24 -2.90
N ALA A 21 -4.78 -2.49 -3.38
CA ALA A 21 -4.00 -2.91 -4.55
C ALA A 21 -4.32 -2.08 -5.81
N ALA A 22 -5.59 -1.77 -6.05
CA ALA A 22 -6.01 -0.92 -7.16
C ALA A 22 -5.51 0.53 -7.00
N GLN A 23 -5.58 1.10 -5.80
CA GLN A 23 -5.06 2.44 -5.53
C GLN A 23 -3.55 2.50 -5.70
N LEU A 24 -2.80 1.52 -5.19
CA LEU A 24 -1.36 1.44 -5.40
C LEU A 24 -1.04 1.39 -6.89
N THR A 25 -1.62 0.44 -7.62
CA THR A 25 -1.35 0.23 -9.05
C THR A 25 -1.67 1.46 -9.90
N LYS A 26 -2.74 2.21 -9.58
CA LYS A 26 -3.15 3.40 -10.32
C LYS A 26 -2.11 4.53 -10.30
N HIS A 27 -1.30 4.63 -9.26
CA HIS A 27 -0.31 5.70 -9.09
C HIS A 27 1.10 5.28 -9.51
N LEU A 28 1.29 4.03 -9.93
CA LEU A 28 2.58 3.53 -10.38
C LEU A 28 2.80 3.82 -11.86
N ARG A 29 4.03 4.21 -12.19
CA ARG A 29 4.45 4.43 -13.58
C ARG A 29 4.94 3.12 -14.20
N PRO A 30 5.06 3.05 -15.54
CA PRO A 30 5.74 1.94 -16.19
C PRO A 30 7.16 1.73 -15.62
N GLY A 31 7.46 0.50 -15.18
CA GLY A 31 8.74 0.14 -14.57
C GLY A 31 8.73 0.12 -13.03
N ASP A 32 7.74 0.72 -12.39
CA ASP A 32 7.48 0.49 -10.98
C ASP A 32 6.80 -0.88 -10.79
N PHE A 33 6.96 -1.46 -9.60
CA PHE A 33 6.40 -2.76 -9.27
C PHE A 33 5.74 -2.75 -7.90
N VAL A 34 4.62 -3.46 -7.77
CA VAL A 34 3.94 -3.69 -6.50
C VAL A 34 3.65 -5.17 -6.31
N ALA A 35 3.90 -5.66 -5.10
CA ALA A 35 3.56 -7.01 -4.70
C ALA A 35 2.87 -7.02 -3.34
N ARG A 36 1.99 -7.99 -3.14
CA ARG A 36 1.49 -8.33 -1.82
C ARG A 36 2.50 -9.26 -1.16
N PHE A 37 3.16 -8.78 -0.11
CA PHE A 37 4.25 -9.49 0.58
C PHE A 37 3.73 -10.36 1.73
N GLY A 38 2.64 -9.92 2.38
CA GLY A 38 2.02 -10.61 3.50
C GLY A 38 0.49 -10.56 3.47
N GLY A 39 -0.13 -10.89 4.59
CA GLY A 39 -1.60 -10.90 4.72
C GLY A 39 -2.21 -9.52 4.46
N GLU A 40 -1.66 -8.47 5.05
CA GLU A 40 -2.11 -7.09 4.88
C GLU A 40 -0.98 -6.15 4.40
N GLU A 41 0.13 -6.72 3.94
CA GLU A 41 1.37 -6.00 3.64
C GLU A 41 1.64 -5.96 2.13
N PHE A 42 1.99 -4.78 1.65
CA PHE A 42 2.37 -4.52 0.25
C PHE A 42 3.78 -3.94 0.20
N VAL A 43 4.55 -4.37 -0.78
CA VAL A 43 5.90 -3.87 -1.07
C VAL A 43 5.89 -3.24 -2.45
N LEU A 44 6.50 -2.06 -2.55
CA LEU A 44 6.67 -1.33 -3.79
C LEU A 44 8.15 -1.22 -4.13
N LEU A 45 8.49 -1.47 -5.39
CA LEU A 45 9.79 -1.15 -5.96
C LEU A 45 9.58 -0.01 -6.95
N ILE A 46 10.26 1.11 -6.71
CA ILE A 46 10.14 2.35 -7.50
C ILE A 46 11.52 2.75 -8.05
N PRO A 47 12.07 2.02 -9.04
CA PRO A 47 13.43 2.21 -9.53
C PRO A 47 13.66 3.64 -10.02
N ASN A 48 14.90 4.13 -9.97
CA ASN A 48 15.26 5.47 -10.46
C ASN A 48 14.43 6.59 -9.83
N THR A 49 14.13 6.46 -8.54
CA THR A 49 13.38 7.46 -7.77
C THR A 49 14.23 7.98 -6.62
N PRO A 50 14.66 9.25 -6.63
CA PRO A 50 15.33 9.86 -5.49
C PRO A 50 14.43 9.85 -4.26
N LEU A 51 15.01 9.72 -3.06
CA LEU A 51 14.27 9.61 -1.80
C LEU A 51 13.21 10.72 -1.61
N PRO A 52 13.47 12.01 -1.90
CA PRO A 52 12.45 13.06 -1.78
C PRO A 52 11.23 12.83 -2.69
N ALA A 53 11.44 12.37 -3.92
CA ALA A 53 10.36 12.04 -4.84
C ALA A 53 9.60 10.78 -4.39
N GLY A 54 10.31 9.79 -3.83
CA GLY A 54 9.71 8.61 -3.24
C GLY A 54 8.79 8.97 -2.07
N LEU A 55 9.22 9.85 -1.18
CA LEU A 55 8.40 10.34 -0.05
C LEU A 55 7.12 11.05 -0.53
N GLN A 56 7.22 11.89 -1.58
CA GLN A 56 6.04 12.55 -2.17
C GLN A 56 5.05 11.53 -2.78
N LEU A 57 5.57 10.52 -3.48
CA LEU A 57 4.74 9.43 -4.01
C LEU A 57 4.05 8.68 -2.86
N LEU A 58 4.77 8.35 -1.79
CA LEU A 58 4.20 7.64 -0.66
C LEU A 58 3.09 8.44 0.05
N GLU A 59 3.28 9.75 0.23
CA GLU A 59 2.22 10.58 0.82
C GLU A 59 0.99 10.66 -0.09
N THR A 60 1.20 10.72 -1.41
CA THR A 60 0.11 10.67 -2.39
C THR A 60 -0.66 9.34 -2.29
N LEU A 61 0.05 8.22 -2.19
CA LEU A 61 -0.56 6.89 -2.02
C LEU A 61 -1.33 6.79 -0.70
N ARG A 62 -0.74 7.27 0.40
CA ARG A 62 -1.36 7.28 1.73
C ARG A 62 -2.67 8.07 1.73
N ALA A 63 -2.65 9.28 1.18
CA ALA A 63 -3.81 10.14 1.05
C ALA A 63 -4.88 9.54 0.11
N ALA A 64 -4.48 8.91 -0.99
CA ALA A 64 -5.41 8.26 -1.92
C ALA A 64 -6.14 7.06 -1.29
N ILE A 65 -5.45 6.28 -0.45
CA ILE A 65 -6.06 5.19 0.32
C ILE A 65 -7.08 5.76 1.32
N GLU A 66 -6.72 6.82 2.04
CA GLU A 66 -7.57 7.47 3.03
C GLU A 66 -8.82 8.12 2.42
N ALA A 67 -8.67 8.73 1.24
CA ALA A 67 -9.77 9.34 0.50
C ALA A 67 -10.65 8.32 -0.22
N CYS A 68 -10.31 7.03 -0.21
CA CYS A 68 -11.08 6.03 -0.95
C CYS A 68 -12.43 5.78 -0.26
N PRO A 69 -13.57 6.04 -0.93
CA PRO A 69 -14.87 5.83 -0.34
C PRO A 69 -15.16 4.34 -0.27
N PHE A 70 -14.95 3.74 0.90
CA PHE A 70 -15.29 2.35 1.16
C PHE A 70 -16.51 2.30 2.07
N HIS A 71 -17.57 1.66 1.60
CA HIS A 71 -18.77 1.39 2.39
C HIS A 71 -18.93 -0.11 2.58
N PHE A 72 -19.27 -0.52 3.79
CA PHE A 72 -19.57 -1.91 4.08
C PHE A 72 -20.86 -2.01 4.90
N LYS A 73 -21.83 -2.79 4.41
CA LYS A 73 -23.19 -2.88 4.98
C LYS A 73 -23.89 -1.52 5.14
N GLY A 74 -23.59 -0.55 4.26
CA GLY A 74 -24.19 0.78 4.29
C GLY A 74 -23.43 1.80 5.15
N GLU A 75 -22.45 1.38 5.94
CA GLU A 75 -21.64 2.28 6.78
C GLU A 75 -20.35 2.68 6.08
N PRO A 76 -19.94 3.96 6.13
CA PRO A 76 -18.64 4.40 5.65
C PRO A 76 -17.53 3.88 6.56
N VAL A 77 -16.48 3.34 5.95
CA VAL A 77 -15.32 2.80 6.66
C VAL A 77 -14.06 3.47 6.10
N THR A 78 -13.45 4.33 6.90
CA THR A 78 -12.16 4.94 6.55
C THR A 78 -11.05 3.90 6.60
N LEU A 79 -10.29 3.82 5.51
CA LEU A 79 -9.11 2.97 5.39
C LEU A 79 -7.87 3.82 5.57
N THR A 80 -6.91 3.37 6.37
CA THR A 80 -5.61 4.03 6.50
C THR A 80 -4.50 3.03 6.28
N ALA A 81 -3.35 3.52 5.83
CA ALA A 81 -2.15 2.73 5.64
C ALA A 81 -0.94 3.48 6.21
N SER A 82 -0.01 2.71 6.77
CA SER A 82 1.33 3.20 7.12
C SER A 82 2.28 2.74 6.03
N ILE A 83 3.14 3.63 5.55
CA ILE A 83 4.07 3.33 4.45
C ILE A 83 5.47 3.82 4.84
N GLY A 84 6.44 2.91 4.81
CA GLY A 84 7.86 3.22 4.98
C GLY A 84 8.59 3.19 3.63
N VAL A 85 9.70 3.91 3.54
CA VAL A 85 10.61 3.88 2.39
C VAL A 85 12.05 3.77 2.87
N ALA A 86 12.82 2.96 2.16
CA ALA A 86 14.27 2.89 2.29
C ALA A 86 14.90 3.01 0.89
N PRO A 87 16.03 3.70 0.75
CA PRO A 87 16.82 3.62 -0.48
C PRO A 87 17.35 2.19 -0.64
N PHE A 88 17.53 1.76 -1.89
CA PHE A 88 18.14 0.48 -2.21
C PHE A 88 19.43 0.75 -2.99
N ALA A 89 20.57 0.67 -2.31
CA ALA A 89 21.87 0.97 -2.87
C ALA A 89 22.47 -0.24 -3.61
N LEU A 90 23.40 0.06 -4.53
CA LEU A 90 24.13 -0.97 -5.27
C LEU A 90 24.91 -1.88 -4.31
N GLY A 91 24.72 -3.19 -4.44
CA GLY A 91 25.40 -4.20 -3.62
C GLY A 91 24.68 -4.56 -2.33
N GLU A 92 23.61 -3.85 -1.95
CA GLU A 92 22.72 -4.31 -0.90
C GLU A 92 21.90 -5.52 -1.38
N ARG A 93 21.52 -6.37 -0.43
CA ARG A 93 20.60 -7.47 -0.69
C ARG A 93 19.20 -7.11 -0.20
N SER A 94 18.19 -7.71 -0.81
CA SER A 94 16.78 -7.45 -0.47
C SER A 94 16.46 -7.64 1.00
N GLU A 95 17.11 -8.60 1.68
CA GLU A 95 16.87 -8.86 3.10
C GLU A 95 17.39 -7.76 4.02
N GLN A 96 18.28 -6.88 3.56
CA GLN A 96 18.81 -5.76 4.35
C GLN A 96 17.91 -4.53 4.26
N VAL A 97 17.13 -4.42 3.19
CA VAL A 97 16.29 -3.26 2.90
C VAL A 97 14.83 -3.50 3.30
N LEU A 98 14.36 -4.75 3.20
CA LEU A 98 12.97 -5.12 3.50
C LEU A 98 12.73 -5.64 4.93
N LYS A 99 13.76 -5.78 5.76
CA LYS A 99 13.65 -6.25 7.16
C LYS A 99 14.01 -5.18 8.16
#